data_AF-A0A8J4YPG4-F1
#
_entry.id   AF-A0A8J4YPG4-F1
#
_cell.length_a   1.000
_cell.length_b   1.000
_cell.length_c   1.000
_cell.angle_alpha   90.00
_cell.angle_beta   90.00
_cell.angle_gamma   90.00
#
_symmetry.space_group_name_H-M   'P 1'
#
loop_
_entity.id
_entity.type
_entity.pdbx_description
1 polymer ?
#
loop_
_entity_poly.entity_id
_entity_poly.type
_entity_poly.pdbx_seq_one_letter_code
_entity_poly.pdbx_strand_id
1 'polypeptide(L)'
;MAHVTFTIADYLVFTGSLGISLGIGFYHWFRSKGLGTKDFLMGGGHMSPIPVSLSFAAGIISAVSILGNSAEMYYYGSQLWMNVIGVTIGTVFIMGIVMPVIYPLKFISIFEYLEYRWGDSLVRKMASVVQLINISIYMGMALYAPSLAISSVTPITANISVLVLGIVCTVYASMPPQPASLTEREMIPFDVDKCLSQGT
;
A
#
# COMPACT_ATOMS: atom_id res chain seq x y z
N MET A 1 -6.90 -34.99 -10.92
CA MET A 1 -6.93 -33.53 -10.71
C MET A 1 -7.92 -33.26 -9.61
N ALA A 2 -7.44 -32.92 -8.40
CA ALA A 2 -8.33 -32.69 -7.26
C ALA A 2 -9.15 -31.42 -7.53
N HIS A 3 -10.47 -31.54 -7.59
CA HIS A 3 -11.38 -30.41 -7.61
C HIS A 3 -11.32 -29.75 -6.23
N VAL A 4 -10.41 -28.80 -6.05
CA VAL A 4 -10.38 -27.92 -4.87
C VAL A 4 -11.61 -27.03 -4.98
N THR A 5 -12.70 -27.48 -4.37
CA THR A 5 -13.99 -26.78 -4.41
C THR A 5 -14.06 -25.99 -3.11
N PHE A 6 -14.22 -24.67 -3.21
CA PHE A 6 -14.38 -23.84 -2.02
C PHE A 6 -15.55 -24.30 -1.16
N THR A 7 -15.33 -24.35 0.15
CA THR A 7 -16.41 -24.56 1.10
C THR A 7 -17.26 -23.29 1.13
N ILE A 8 -18.55 -23.41 1.45
CA ILE A 8 -19.45 -22.26 1.62
C ILE A 8 -18.88 -21.23 2.62
N ALA A 9 -18.10 -21.70 3.59
CA ALA A 9 -17.36 -20.85 4.53
C ALA A 9 -16.35 -19.91 3.85
N ASP A 10 -15.60 -20.38 2.85
CA ASP A 10 -14.60 -19.57 2.15
C ASP A 10 -15.26 -18.44 1.34
N TYR A 11 -16.39 -18.74 0.69
CA TYR A 11 -17.18 -17.73 -0.04
C TYR A 11 -17.78 -16.67 0.90
N LEU A 12 -18.24 -17.07 2.09
CA LEU A 12 -18.76 -16.15 3.10
C LEU A 12 -17.67 -15.24 3.66
N VAL A 13 -16.48 -15.77 3.96
CA VAL A 13 -15.35 -14.95 4.43
C VAL A 13 -14.87 -13.98 3.35
N PHE A 14 -14.79 -14.44 2.09
CA PHE A 14 -14.38 -13.60 0.96
C PHE A 14 -15.37 -12.46 0.69
N THR A 15 -16.67 -12.77 0.64
CA THR A 15 -17.71 -11.77 0.39
C THR A 15 -17.91 -10.86 1.60
N GLY A 16 -17.79 -11.40 2.81
CA GLY A 16 -17.88 -10.63 4.06
C GLY A 16 -16.75 -9.63 4.21
N SER A 17 -15.50 -10.04 3.98
CA SER A 17 -14.35 -9.13 4.04
C SER A 17 -14.43 -8.01 3.00
N LEU A 18 -14.78 -8.32 1.75
CA LEU A 18 -15.03 -7.32 0.71
C LEU A 18 -16.18 -6.36 1.08
N GLY A 19 -17.27 -6.90 1.62
CA GLY A 19 -18.43 -6.12 2.04
C GLY A 19 -18.11 -5.16 3.18
N ILE A 20 -17.34 -5.60 4.18
CA ILE A 20 -16.92 -4.76 5.31
C ILE A 20 -15.99 -3.64 4.81
N SER A 21 -14.99 -3.95 3.98
CA SER A 21 -14.07 -2.94 3.43
C SER A 21 -14.80 -1.88 2.58
N LEU A 22 -15.74 -2.30 1.73
CA LEU A 22 -16.58 -1.37 0.95
C LEU A 22 -17.53 -0.56 1.86
N GLY A 23 -18.08 -1.18 2.90
CA GLY A 23 -18.97 -0.51 3.86
C GLY A 23 -18.28 0.62 4.62
N ILE A 24 -17.06 0.38 5.12
CA ILE A 24 -16.26 1.41 5.81
C ILE A 24 -15.90 2.55 4.85
N GLY A 25 -15.47 2.21 3.63
CA GLY A 25 -15.15 3.21 2.60
C GLY A 25 -16.35 4.07 2.20
N PHE A 26 -17.53 3.47 2.05
CA PHE A 26 -18.76 4.19 1.72
C PHE A 26 -19.27 5.07 2.88
N TYR A 27 -19.18 4.58 4.12
CA TYR A 27 -19.50 5.35 5.33
C TYR A 27 -18.61 6.61 5.43
N HIS A 28 -17.31 6.48 5.17
CA HIS A 28 -16.39 7.61 5.21
C HIS A 28 -16.55 8.54 4.00
N TRP A 29 -16.85 8.03 2.80
CA TRP A 29 -17.14 8.86 1.62
C TRP A 29 -18.33 9.81 1.85
N PHE A 30 -19.40 9.32 2.48
CA PHE A 30 -20.54 10.15 2.86
C PHE A 30 -20.19 11.21 3.92
N ARG A 31 -19.29 10.88 4.85
CA ARG A 31 -18.88 11.76 5.96
C ARG A 31 -17.79 12.75 5.58
N SER A 32 -17.00 12.48 4.54
CA SER A 32 -15.81 13.25 4.14
C SER A 32 -16.10 14.44 3.20
N LYS A 33 -17.35 14.91 3.08
CA LYS A 33 -17.76 16.00 2.16
C LYS A 33 -17.18 17.41 2.44
N GLY A 34 -16.13 17.56 3.26
CA GLY A 34 -15.64 18.88 3.66
C GLY A 34 -14.18 19.04 4.06
N LEU A 35 -13.31 18.03 3.91
CA LEU A 35 -11.89 18.17 4.27
C LEU A 35 -11.08 18.57 3.03
N GLY A 36 -10.41 19.73 3.10
CA GLY A 36 -9.57 20.24 2.02
C GLY A 36 -8.42 19.28 1.70
N THR A 37 -8.11 19.11 0.40
CA THR A 37 -7.05 18.21 -0.09
C THR A 37 -5.69 18.45 0.57
N LYS A 38 -5.38 19.70 0.97
CA LYS A 38 -4.12 20.05 1.64
C LYS A 38 -4.08 19.61 3.10
N ASP A 39 -5.16 19.75 3.86
CA ASP A 39 -5.22 19.30 5.26
C ASP A 39 -5.23 17.78 5.36
N PHE A 40 -5.77 17.11 4.34
CA PHE A 40 -5.71 15.66 4.20
C PHE A 40 -4.29 15.17 3.85
N LEU A 41 -3.62 15.80 2.88
CA LEU A 41 -2.26 15.41 2.47
C LEU A 41 -1.18 15.78 3.50
N MET A 42 -1.36 16.87 4.25
CA MET A 42 -0.41 17.30 5.30
C MET A 42 -0.79 16.85 6.71
N GLY A 43 -1.90 16.13 6.87
CA GLY A 43 -2.27 15.56 8.16
C GLY A 43 -2.43 16.60 9.28
N GLY A 44 -2.93 17.80 8.96
CA GLY A 44 -3.13 18.86 9.96
C GLY A 44 -1.86 19.35 10.68
N GLY A 45 -0.66 19.19 10.11
CA GLY A 45 0.57 19.84 10.58
C GLY A 45 1.14 19.38 11.94
N HIS A 46 0.42 18.54 12.70
CA HIS A 46 0.82 18.02 14.01
C HIS A 46 0.58 16.50 14.14
N MET A 47 1.02 15.71 13.16
CA MET A 47 1.01 14.24 13.30
C MET A 47 2.12 13.78 14.24
N SER A 48 1.75 12.93 15.20
CA SER A 48 2.69 12.19 16.04
C SER A 48 3.65 11.37 15.15
N PRO A 49 4.93 11.20 15.54
CA PRO A 49 5.89 10.41 14.76
C PRO A 49 5.50 8.94 14.60
N ILE A 50 4.65 8.41 15.49
CA ILE A 50 4.19 7.02 15.50
C ILE A 50 3.39 6.68 14.22
N PRO A 51 2.25 7.34 13.90
CA PRO A 51 1.48 7.05 12.69
C PRO A 51 2.25 7.33 11.38
N VAL A 52 3.21 8.26 11.41
CA VAL A 52 4.08 8.55 10.25
C VAL A 52 5.01 7.38 9.97
N SER A 53 5.67 6.86 11.02
CA SER A 53 6.57 5.69 10.89
C SER A 53 5.81 4.42 10.50
N LEU A 54 4.59 4.24 11.01
CA LEU A 54 3.74 3.11 10.69
C LEU A 54 3.26 3.15 9.23
N SER A 55 2.85 4.31 8.73
CA SER A 55 2.47 4.47 7.32
C SER A 55 3.64 4.19 6.37
N PHE A 56 4.85 4.59 6.77
CA PHE A 56 6.06 4.26 6.04
C PHE A 56 6.34 2.76 6.04
N ALA A 57 6.25 2.10 7.20
CA ALA A 57 6.43 0.65 7.31
C ALA A 57 5.39 -0.13 6.49
N ALA A 58 4.12 0.31 6.52
CA ALA A 58 3.05 -0.28 5.72
C ALA A 58 3.31 -0.18 4.21
N GLY A 59 3.93 0.91 3.75
CA GLY A 59 4.29 1.09 2.34
C GLY A 59 5.40 0.14 1.84
N ILE A 60 6.26 -0.37 2.74
CA ILE A 60 7.33 -1.31 2.37
C ILE A 60 6.80 -2.73 2.18
N ILE A 61 5.73 -3.08 2.88
CA ILE A 61 5.16 -4.43 2.85
C ILE A 61 4.15 -4.52 1.71
N SER A 62 4.52 -5.23 0.64
CA SER A 62 3.62 -5.49 -0.47
C SER A 62 3.39 -6.99 -0.70
N ALA A 63 2.13 -7.34 -0.99
CA ALA A 63 1.71 -8.71 -1.28
C ALA A 63 2.45 -9.33 -2.47
N VAL A 64 2.79 -8.52 -3.48
CA VAL A 64 3.55 -8.96 -4.64
C VAL A 64 4.96 -9.40 -4.23
N SER A 65 5.61 -8.67 -3.32
CA SER A 65 6.94 -8.99 -2.83
C SER A 65 6.92 -10.28 -2.00
N ILE A 66 5.87 -10.52 -1.20
CA ILE A 66 5.74 -11.75 -0.40
C ILE A 66 5.61 -12.97 -1.30
N LEU A 67 4.71 -12.91 -2.30
CA LEU A 67 4.52 -14.01 -3.26
C LEU A 67 5.76 -14.20 -4.14
N GLY A 68 6.36 -13.12 -4.62
CA GLY A 68 7.55 -13.14 -5.46
C GLY A 68 8.77 -13.72 -4.74
N ASN A 69 9.06 -13.22 -3.53
CA ASN A 69 10.21 -13.67 -2.74
C ASN A 69 10.05 -15.15 -2.31
N SER A 70 8.82 -15.58 -2.00
CA SER A 70 8.56 -16.99 -1.66
C SER A 70 8.71 -17.91 -2.88
N ALA A 71 8.26 -17.49 -4.06
CA ALA A 71 8.43 -18.25 -5.29
C ALA A 71 9.91 -18.36 -5.68
N GLU A 72 10.65 -17.26 -5.63
CA GLU A 72 12.08 -17.26 -5.95
C GLU A 72 12.89 -18.11 -4.96
N MET A 73 12.58 -18.05 -3.66
CA MET A 73 13.19 -18.93 -2.66
C MET A 73 12.92 -20.42 -2.94
N TYR A 74 11.72 -20.75 -3.45
CA TYR A 74 11.34 -22.12 -3.80
C TYR A 74 12.12 -22.66 -5.02
N TYR A 75 12.35 -21.84 -6.04
CA TYR A 75 13.03 -22.26 -7.27
C TYR A 75 14.56 -22.13 -7.22
N TYR A 76 15.09 -21.08 -6.60
CA TYR A 76 16.50 -20.69 -6.67
C TYR A 76 17.25 -20.78 -5.32
N GLY A 77 16.55 -21.15 -4.23
CA GLY A 77 17.14 -21.38 -2.91
C GLY A 77 17.28 -20.11 -2.05
N SER A 78 18.07 -20.20 -0.97
CA SER A 78 18.10 -19.19 0.10
C SER A 78 18.91 -17.94 -0.19
N GLN A 79 19.28 -17.66 -1.44
CA GLN A 79 20.19 -16.56 -1.79
C GLN A 79 19.56 -15.18 -1.57
N LEU A 80 18.23 -15.09 -1.63
CA LEU A 80 17.45 -13.85 -1.40
C LEU A 80 17.62 -13.24 0.00
N TRP A 81 18.10 -13.99 0.98
CA TRP A 81 18.30 -13.47 2.35
C TRP A 81 19.24 -12.25 2.37
N MET A 82 20.18 -12.17 1.43
CA MET A 82 21.14 -11.06 1.33
C MET A 82 20.47 -9.74 0.91
N ASN A 83 19.29 -9.80 0.27
CA ASN A 83 18.49 -8.63 -0.07
C ASN A 83 18.02 -7.89 1.20
N VAL A 84 17.60 -8.64 2.23
CA VAL A 84 17.14 -8.07 3.51
C VAL A 84 18.22 -7.24 4.20
N ILE A 85 19.48 -7.72 4.14
CA ILE A 85 20.63 -6.98 4.66
C ILE A 85 20.82 -5.68 3.88
N GLY A 86 20.76 -5.74 2.55
CA GLY A 86 20.89 -4.57 1.68
C GLY A 86 19.81 -3.51 1.95
N VAL A 87 18.56 -3.92 2.10
CA VAL A 87 17.44 -3.02 2.45
C VAL A 87 17.68 -2.39 3.82
N THR A 88 18.09 -3.18 4.82
CA THR A 88 18.34 -2.66 6.18
C THR A 88 19.44 -1.59 6.19
N ILE A 89 20.56 -1.85 5.51
CA ILE A 89 21.66 -0.88 5.39
C ILE A 89 21.20 0.38 4.63
N GLY A 90 20.43 0.20 3.56
CA GLY A 90 19.84 1.31 2.80
C GLY A 90 18.93 2.19 3.65
N THR A 91 18.07 1.60 4.49
CA THR A 91 17.19 2.35 5.41
C THR A 91 18.00 3.16 6.42
N VAL A 92 19.05 2.60 7.01
CA VAL A 92 19.95 3.32 7.93
C VAL A 92 20.63 4.50 7.22
N PHE A 93 21.06 4.30 5.97
CA PHE A 93 21.67 5.36 5.18
C PHE A 93 20.69 6.50 4.86
N ILE A 94 19.46 6.17 4.47
CA ILE A 94 18.39 7.15 4.22
C ILE A 94 18.09 7.97 5.47
N MET A 95 18.00 7.31 6.63
CA MET A 95 17.77 7.97 7.91
C MET A 95 18.92 8.93 8.28
N GLY A 96 20.17 8.56 8.00
CA GLY A 96 21.34 9.37 8.34
C GLY A 96 21.59 10.57 7.42
N ILE A 97 21.32 10.44 6.12
CA ILE A 97 21.73 11.46 5.12
C ILE A 97 20.53 12.15 4.46
N VAL A 98 19.52 11.38 4.07
CA VAL A 98 18.42 11.90 3.26
C VAL A 98 17.39 12.63 4.15
N MET A 99 17.07 12.07 5.31
CA MET A 99 16.12 12.66 6.25
C MET A 99 16.50 14.07 6.76
N PRO A 100 17.75 14.34 7.21
CA PRO A 100 18.12 15.69 7.66
C PRO A 100 18.17 16.72 6.52
N VAL A 101 18.36 16.28 5.27
CA VAL A 101 18.36 17.18 4.11
C VAL A 101 16.94 17.55 3.70
N ILE A 102 15.98 16.61 3.71
CA ILE A 102 14.62 16.86 3.20
C ILE A 102 13.72 17.53 4.25
N TYR A 103 13.88 17.20 5.54
CA TYR A 103 13.03 17.71 6.61
C TYR A 103 12.95 19.26 6.70
N PRO A 104 14.06 20.03 6.58
CA PRO A 104 13.98 21.49 6.64
C PRO A 104 13.33 22.15 5.42
N LEU A 105 13.27 21.48 4.26
CA LEU A 105 12.76 22.06 3.02
C LEU A 105 11.22 22.01 2.91
N LYS A 106 10.51 21.31 3.81
CA LYS A 106 9.03 21.24 3.92
C LYS A 106 8.29 21.01 2.58
N PHE A 107 8.94 20.37 1.61
CA PHE A 107 8.29 20.02 0.34
C PHE A 107 7.31 18.88 0.55
N ILE A 108 6.18 18.93 -0.17
CA ILE A 108 5.11 17.93 -0.06
C ILE A 108 5.37 16.72 -0.95
N SER A 109 6.34 16.84 -1.88
CA SER A 109 6.66 15.81 -2.87
C SER A 109 8.16 15.74 -3.15
N ILE A 110 8.70 14.52 -3.27
CA ILE A 110 10.10 14.29 -3.64
C ILE A 110 10.38 14.85 -5.05
N PHE A 111 9.39 14.87 -5.94
CA PHE A 111 9.55 15.43 -7.29
C PHE A 111 9.75 16.95 -7.27
N GLU A 112 9.26 17.63 -6.24
CA GLU A 112 9.48 19.07 -6.02
C GLU A 112 10.92 19.34 -5.59
N TYR A 113 11.52 18.44 -4.79
CA TYR A 113 12.95 18.50 -4.47
C TYR A 113 13.84 18.34 -5.71
N LEU A 114 13.48 17.44 -6.64
CA LEU A 114 14.19 17.31 -7.92
C LEU A 114 14.09 18.62 -8.72
N GLU A 115 12.90 19.23 -8.81
CA GLU A 115 12.74 20.52 -9.51
C GLU A 115 13.60 21.63 -8.89
N TYR A 116 13.67 21.72 -7.56
CA TYR A 116 14.51 22.70 -6.88
C TYR A 116 16.02 22.51 -7.16
N ARG A 117 16.47 21.25 -7.28
CA ARG A 117 17.90 20.94 -7.49
C ARG A 117 18.38 21.20 -8.91
N TRP A 118 17.53 20.96 -9.92
CA TRP A 118 17.86 21.13 -11.34
C TRP A 118 17.30 22.42 -11.97
N GLY A 119 16.35 23.09 -11.31
CA GLY A 119 15.76 24.35 -11.79
C GLY A 119 14.75 24.19 -12.94
N ASP A 120 14.52 22.96 -13.42
CA ASP A 120 13.71 22.70 -14.60
C ASP A 120 12.43 21.93 -14.31
N SER A 121 11.29 22.52 -14.67
CA SER A 121 9.96 21.89 -14.58
C SER A 121 9.79 20.66 -15.50
N LEU A 122 10.68 20.50 -16.49
CA LEU A 122 10.72 19.33 -17.37
C LEU A 122 11.16 18.08 -16.60
N VAL A 123 12.15 18.19 -15.72
CA VAL A 123 12.64 17.06 -14.90
C VAL A 123 11.52 16.54 -13.99
N ARG A 124 10.73 17.43 -13.39
CA ARG A 124 9.55 17.06 -12.60
C ARG A 124 8.54 16.28 -13.44
N LYS A 125 8.21 16.77 -14.64
CA LYS A 125 7.23 16.10 -15.52
C LYS A 125 7.75 14.72 -15.95
N MET A 126 9.00 14.61 -16.36
CA MET A 126 9.59 13.33 -16.77
C MET A 126 9.64 12.33 -15.62
N ALA A 127 10.09 12.76 -14.42
CA ALA A 127 10.13 11.90 -13.24
C ALA A 127 8.74 11.39 -12.84
N SER A 128 7.74 12.28 -12.83
CA SER A 128 6.35 11.90 -12.56
C SER A 128 5.80 10.94 -13.62
N VAL A 129 6.08 11.17 -14.90
CA VAL A 129 5.62 10.27 -15.98
C VAL A 129 6.27 8.89 -15.87
N VAL A 130 7.58 8.83 -15.63
CA VAL A 130 8.29 7.56 -15.43
C VAL A 130 7.75 6.84 -14.20
N GLN A 131 7.46 7.55 -13.11
CA GLN A 131 6.84 6.96 -11.93
C GLN A 131 5.43 6.44 -12.22
N LEU A 132 4.62 7.19 -12.98
CA LEU A 132 3.27 6.78 -13.37
C LEU A 132 3.30 5.49 -14.21
N ILE A 133 4.27 5.36 -15.13
CA ILE A 133 4.43 4.16 -15.93
C ILE A 133 4.84 2.97 -15.04
N ASN A 134 5.84 3.17 -14.17
CA ASN A 134 6.28 2.11 -13.24
C ASN A 134 5.14 1.63 -12.35
N ILE A 135 4.38 2.54 -11.75
CA ILE A 135 3.30 2.16 -10.85
C ILE A 135 2.11 1.54 -11.60
N SER A 136 1.86 1.93 -12.85
CA SER A 136 0.83 1.31 -13.68
C SER A 136 1.16 -0.15 -13.99
N ILE A 137 2.42 -0.44 -14.38
CA ILE A 137 2.88 -1.81 -14.63
C ILE A 137 2.82 -2.62 -13.34
N TYR A 138 3.29 -2.05 -12.23
CA TYR A 138 3.27 -2.69 -10.93
C TYR A 138 1.85 -3.04 -10.47
N MET A 139 0.90 -2.11 -10.58
CA MET A 139 -0.50 -2.34 -10.23
C MET A 139 -1.15 -3.41 -11.12
N GLY A 140 -0.76 -3.50 -12.39
CA GLY A 140 -1.18 -4.59 -13.28
C GLY A 140 -0.73 -5.97 -12.77
N MET A 141 0.54 -6.10 -12.38
CA MET A 141 1.05 -7.34 -11.78
C MET A 141 0.37 -7.67 -10.45
N ALA A 142 0.18 -6.66 -9.59
CA ALA A 142 -0.48 -6.81 -8.31
C ALA A 142 -1.93 -7.28 -8.43
N LEU A 143 -2.65 -6.84 -9.47
CA LEU A 143 -4.03 -7.26 -9.74
C LEU A 143 -4.11 -8.65 -10.38
N TYR A 144 -3.08 -9.05 -11.14
CA TYR A 144 -3.04 -10.35 -11.78
C TYR A 144 -2.91 -11.50 -10.77
N ALA A 145 -2.07 -11.35 -9.75
CA ALA A 145 -1.85 -12.37 -8.72
C ALA A 145 -3.14 -12.89 -8.03
N PRO A 146 -4.03 -12.03 -7.47
CA PRO A 146 -5.28 -12.51 -6.89
C PRO A 146 -6.28 -13.01 -7.95
N SER A 147 -6.25 -12.46 -9.17
CA SER A 147 -7.14 -12.93 -10.25
C SER A 147 -6.82 -14.37 -10.70
N LEU A 148 -5.54 -14.72 -10.72
CA LEU A 148 -5.07 -16.06 -11.03
C LEU A 148 -5.49 -17.05 -9.94
N ALA A 149 -5.40 -16.61 -8.67
CA ALA A 149 -5.86 -17.39 -7.53
C ALA A 149 -7.38 -17.63 -7.56
N ILE A 150 -8.20 -16.65 -7.98
CA ILE A 150 -9.66 -16.84 -8.13
C ILE A 150 -9.99 -17.75 -9.33
N SER A 151 -9.20 -17.68 -10.41
CA SER A 151 -9.43 -18.52 -11.59
C SER A 151 -9.11 -20.00 -11.36
N SER A 152 -8.33 -20.37 -10.35
CA SER A 152 -8.04 -21.78 -10.03
C SER A 152 -9.12 -22.45 -9.19
N VAL A 153 -10.00 -21.66 -8.57
CA VAL A 153 -11.00 -22.08 -7.59
C VAL A 153 -12.44 -21.86 -8.06
N THR A 154 -12.65 -21.01 -9.08
CA THR A 154 -13.93 -20.85 -9.78
C THR A 154 -13.85 -21.43 -11.18
N PRO A 155 -14.95 -21.99 -11.74
CA PRO A 155 -14.99 -22.49 -13.12
C PRO A 155 -15.04 -21.36 -14.17
N ILE A 156 -14.65 -20.13 -13.79
CA ILE A 156 -14.74 -18.92 -14.61
C ILE A 156 -13.42 -18.73 -15.37
N THR A 157 -13.49 -18.32 -16.64
CA THR A 157 -12.31 -17.98 -17.45
C THR A 157 -11.51 -16.83 -16.82
N ALA A 158 -10.18 -16.97 -16.74
CA ALA A 158 -9.27 -15.99 -16.12
C ALA A 158 -9.51 -14.52 -16.54
N ASN A 159 -9.86 -14.29 -17.81
CA ASN A 159 -10.15 -12.95 -18.34
C ASN A 159 -11.33 -12.27 -17.64
N ILE A 160 -12.37 -13.02 -17.26
CA ILE A 160 -13.55 -12.49 -16.60
C ILE A 160 -13.22 -12.18 -15.13
N SER A 161 -12.43 -13.03 -14.47
CA SER A 161 -11.99 -12.81 -13.08
C SER A 161 -11.13 -11.55 -12.94
N VAL A 162 -10.25 -11.27 -13.90
CA VAL A 162 -9.47 -10.02 -13.95
C VAL A 162 -10.39 -8.81 -14.07
N LEU A 163 -11.41 -8.87 -14.93
CA LEU A 163 -12.32 -7.75 -15.16
C LEU A 163 -13.19 -7.44 -13.93
N VAL A 164 -13.70 -8.47 -13.25
CA VAL A 164 -14.47 -8.32 -12.01
C VAL A 164 -13.60 -7.72 -10.90
N LEU A 165 -12.39 -8.24 -10.68
CA LEU A 165 -11.46 -7.67 -9.69
C LEU A 165 -11.02 -6.26 -10.04
N GLY A 166 -10.84 -5.94 -11.32
CA GLY A 166 -10.55 -4.59 -11.80
C GLY A 166 -11.65 -3.59 -11.43
N ILE A 167 -12.92 -3.97 -11.62
CA ILE A 167 -14.07 -3.13 -11.25
C ILE A 167 -14.11 -2.93 -9.73
N VAL A 168 -14.01 -4.00 -8.95
CA VAL A 168 -14.03 -3.92 -7.47
C VAL A 168 -12.88 -3.06 -6.94
N CYS A 169 -11.67 -3.25 -7.47
CA CYS A 169 -10.48 -2.48 -7.09
C CYS A 169 -10.62 -1.00 -7.48
N THR A 170 -11.18 -0.69 -8.64
CA THR A 170 -11.42 0.70 -9.07
C THR A 170 -12.45 1.38 -8.18
N VAL A 171 -13.55 0.68 -7.84
CA VAL A 171 -14.55 1.18 -6.90
C VAL A 171 -13.92 1.43 -5.53
N TYR A 172 -13.11 0.50 -5.02
CA TYR A 172 -12.38 0.67 -3.77
C TYR A 172 -11.37 1.83 -3.81
N ALA A 173 -10.58 1.95 -4.88
CA ALA A 173 -9.59 3.02 -5.05
C ALA A 173 -10.21 4.40 -5.26
N SER A 174 -11.43 4.46 -5.80
CA SER A 174 -12.19 5.71 -5.94
C SER A 174 -12.71 6.25 -4.60
N MET A 175 -12.70 5.43 -3.55
CA MET A 175 -13.06 5.87 -2.21
C MET A 175 -11.94 6.74 -1.63
N PRO A 176 -12.27 7.84 -0.94
CA PRO A 176 -11.28 8.74 -0.36
C PRO A 176 -10.43 7.95 0.64
N PRO A 177 -9.09 8.05 0.55
CA PRO A 177 -8.20 7.35 1.46
C PRO A 177 -8.58 7.66 2.91
N GLN A 178 -8.52 6.64 3.74
CA GLN A 178 -8.83 6.80 5.16
C GLN A 178 -7.71 7.62 5.83
N PRO A 179 -8.02 8.44 6.85
CA PRO A 179 -6.99 9.03 7.68
C PRO A 179 -6.16 7.92 8.33
N ALA A 180 -4.83 8.08 8.33
CA ALA A 180 -3.86 7.06 8.80
C ALA A 180 -4.15 6.50 10.21
N SER A 181 -4.89 7.24 11.05
CA SER A 181 -5.33 6.81 12.38
C SER A 181 -6.33 5.65 12.39
N LEU A 182 -7.03 5.38 11.28
CA LEU A 182 -7.97 4.26 11.16
C LEU A 182 -7.29 2.99 10.64
N THR A 183 -6.29 3.12 9.77
CA THR A 183 -5.46 1.99 9.30
C THR A 183 -4.73 1.30 10.46
N GLU A 184 -4.32 2.09 11.45
CA GLU A 184 -3.69 1.63 12.70
C GLU A 184 -4.62 0.76 13.56
N ARG A 185 -5.95 0.97 13.48
CA ARG A 185 -6.96 0.16 14.19
C ARG A 185 -7.37 -1.12 13.47
N GLU A 186 -7.26 -1.17 12.15
CA GLU A 186 -7.60 -2.39 11.39
C GLU A 186 -6.43 -3.36 11.24
N MET A 187 -5.18 -2.88 11.17
CA MET A 187 -4.02 -3.74 10.94
C MET A 187 -3.44 -4.36 12.22
N ILE A 188 -3.78 -3.82 13.41
CA ILE A 188 -3.31 -4.32 14.70
C ILE A 188 -4.53 -4.68 15.58
N PRO A 189 -4.93 -5.97 15.69
CA PRO A 189 -5.87 -6.40 16.74
C PRO A 189 -5.25 -6.35 18.15
N PHE A 190 -3.99 -5.94 18.26
CA PHE A 190 -3.25 -5.75 19.51
C PHE A 190 -3.20 -4.27 19.88
N ASP A 191 -3.98 -3.93 20.89
CA ASP A 191 -4.09 -2.65 21.59
C ASP A 191 -2.70 -2.08 22.00
N VAL A 192 -2.10 -1.26 21.13
CA VAL A 192 -0.85 -0.52 21.41
C VAL A 192 -1.12 0.70 22.31
N ASP A 193 -2.38 1.17 22.38
CA ASP A 193 -2.83 2.25 23.28
C ASP A 193 -2.57 1.91 24.76
N LYS A 194 -2.67 0.63 25.16
CA LYS A 194 -2.33 0.19 26.52
C LYS A 194 -0.85 0.26 26.88
N CYS A 195 0.08 0.19 25.91
CA CYS A 195 1.51 0.26 26.21
C CYS A 195 2.00 1.71 26.44
N LEU A 196 1.38 2.70 25.79
CA LEU A 196 1.78 4.10 25.95
C LEU A 196 1.25 4.73 27.25
N SER A 197 0.15 4.23 27.81
CA SER A 197 -0.35 4.67 29.13
C SER A 197 0.43 4.09 30.33
N GLN A 198 1.35 3.15 30.12
CA GLN A 198 2.19 2.58 31.20
C GLN A 198 3.67 3.03 31.14
N GLY A 199 4.02 3.92 30.20
CA GLY A 199 5.37 4.44 30.02
C GLY A 199 5.54 5.91 30.39
N THR A 200 4.77 6.43 31.35
CA THR A 200 5.03 7.72 32.01
C THR A 200 5.12 7.52 33.52
#